data_AF-O86962-F1
#
_entry.id   AF-O86962-F1
#
_cell.length_a   1.000
_cell.length_b   1.000
_cell.length_c   1.000
_cell.angle_alpha   90.00
_cell.angle_beta   90.00
_cell.angle_gamma   90.00
#
_symmetry.space_group_name_H-M   'P 1'
#
loop_
_entity.id
_entity.type
_entity.pdbx_description
1 polymer ?
#
loop_
_entity_poly.entity_id
_entity_poly.type
_entity_poly.pdbx_seq_one_letter_code
_entity_poly.pdbx_strand_id
1 'polypeptide(L)'
;RVIAGAISDRLGGAIVTQVSAIGIFLSALLVTLYTRPTSLDQFPMFVVAMLLIFFFSGVGNASTFKQMPMIFPPRQAGGVIGWTAAVAAYGPFLFSTLAAYTQQATGGFTAFFYGLMVFYAFNFFLNWYYYARKGAEKPC
;
A
#
# COMPACT_ATOMS: atom_id res chain seq x y z
N ARG A 1 -2.60 12.48 5.37
CA ARG A 1 -4.04 12.16 5.20
C ARG A 1 -4.81 13.31 4.54
N VAL A 2 -4.76 14.54 5.08
CA VAL A 2 -5.52 15.70 4.56
C VAL A 2 -5.21 16.04 3.09
N ILE A 3 -3.94 16.07 2.70
CA ILE A 3 -3.55 16.44 1.32
C ILE A 3 -3.90 15.36 0.30
N ALA A 4 -3.65 14.08 0.62
CA ALA A 4 -3.91 12.96 -0.28
C ALA A 4 -5.42 12.75 -0.57
N GLY A 5 -6.29 13.07 0.39
CA GLY A 5 -7.73 13.10 0.18
C GLY A 5 -8.13 14.12 -0.89
N ALA A 6 -7.66 15.37 -0.75
CA ALA A 6 -7.94 16.45 -1.71
C ALA A 6 -7.41 16.16 -3.13
N ILE A 7 -6.30 15.43 -3.25
CA ILE A 7 -5.78 14.98 -4.56
C ILE A 7 -6.68 13.90 -5.15
N SER A 8 -7.14 12.95 -4.33
CA SER A 8 -8.10 11.92 -4.75
C SER A 8 -9.44 12.52 -5.17
N ASP A 9 -9.82 13.68 -4.61
CA ASP A 9 -10.97 14.52 -5.00
C ASP A 9 -10.89 15.07 -6.42
N ARG A 10 -9.69 15.27 -6.95
CA ARG A 10 -9.50 15.81 -8.30
C ARG A 10 -9.17 14.74 -9.35
N LEU A 11 -8.45 13.69 -8.96
CA LEU A 11 -7.89 12.71 -9.89
C LEU A 11 -8.64 11.37 -9.93
N GLY A 12 -9.58 11.13 -9.02
CA GLY A 12 -10.25 9.83 -8.87
C GLY A 12 -9.53 8.90 -7.91
N GLY A 13 -10.31 8.10 -7.18
CA GLY A 13 -9.79 7.23 -6.12
C GLY A 13 -8.95 6.09 -6.69
N ALA A 14 -9.38 5.49 -7.81
CA ALA A 14 -8.65 4.37 -8.39
C ALA A 14 -7.28 4.78 -8.94
N ILE A 15 -7.17 5.95 -9.57
CA ILE A 15 -5.89 6.46 -10.10
C ILE A 15 -4.89 6.72 -8.97
N VAL A 16 -5.33 7.37 -7.89
CA VAL A 16 -4.44 7.64 -6.75
C VAL A 16 -4.02 6.33 -6.06
N THR A 17 -4.92 5.34 -5.99
CA THR A 17 -4.56 3.99 -5.51
C THR A 17 -3.51 3.32 -6.41
N GLN A 18 -3.56 3.49 -7.74
CA GLN A 18 -2.51 2.99 -8.63
C GLN A 18 -1.16 3.62 -8.35
N VAL A 19 -1.12 4.94 -8.24
CA VAL A 19 0.12 5.67 -7.92
C VAL A 19 0.69 5.20 -6.58
N SER A 20 -0.18 5.00 -5.58
CA SER A 20 0.23 4.46 -4.28
C SER A 20 0.80 3.05 -4.39
N ALA A 21 0.17 2.15 -5.14
CA ALA A 21 0.63 0.76 -5.27
C ALA A 21 2.01 0.70 -5.95
N ILE A 22 2.21 1.49 -7.03
CA ILE A 22 3.51 1.63 -7.69
C ILE A 22 4.53 2.22 -6.71
N GLY A 23 4.17 3.27 -5.99
CA GLY A 23 5.05 3.93 -5.02
C GLY A 23 5.53 2.97 -3.93
N ILE A 24 4.64 2.15 -3.37
CA ILE A 24 5.00 1.15 -2.36
C ILE A 24 5.87 0.05 -2.97
N PHE A 25 5.55 -0.43 -4.18
CA PHE A 25 6.36 -1.43 -4.87
C PHE A 25 7.81 -0.96 -5.10
N LEU A 26 7.97 0.25 -5.64
CA LEU A 26 9.30 0.83 -5.90
C LEU A 26 10.05 1.14 -4.61
N SER A 27 9.34 1.60 -3.57
CA SER A 27 9.94 1.85 -2.26
C SER A 27 10.39 0.53 -1.62
N ALA A 28 9.60 -0.54 -1.70
CA ALA A 28 9.98 -1.86 -1.21
C ALA A 28 11.21 -2.40 -1.96
N LEU A 29 11.27 -2.22 -3.28
CA LEU A 29 12.46 -2.55 -4.07
C LEU A 29 13.69 -1.76 -3.57
N LEU A 30 13.56 -0.45 -3.36
CA LEU A 30 14.65 0.39 -2.84
C LEU A 30 15.14 -0.09 -1.47
N VAL A 31 14.23 -0.48 -0.58
CA VAL A 31 14.59 -1.01 0.75
C VAL A 31 15.44 -2.26 0.63
N THR A 32 15.17 -3.14 -0.34
CA THR A 32 15.95 -4.39 -0.50
C THR A 32 17.44 -4.16 -0.73
N LEU A 33 17.83 -2.96 -1.19
CA LEU A 33 19.23 -2.59 -1.36
C LEU A 33 19.95 -2.31 -0.03
N TYR A 34 19.20 -2.12 1.06
CA TYR A 34 19.71 -1.70 2.37
C TYR A 34 19.33 -2.65 3.51
N THR A 35 18.69 -3.79 3.23
CA THR A 35 18.32 -4.79 4.26
C THR A 35 19.51 -5.60 4.80
N ARG A 36 20.69 -5.49 4.15
CA ARG A 36 21.95 -6.13 4.56
C ARG A 36 23.08 -5.09 4.56
N PRO A 37 23.07 -4.15 5.52
CA PRO A 37 24.01 -3.03 5.49
C PRO A 37 25.44 -3.49 5.76
N THR A 38 26.38 -2.98 4.97
CA THR A 38 27.84 -3.21 5.16
C THR A 38 28.53 -2.05 5.86
N SER A 39 27.90 -0.88 5.93
CA SER A 39 28.36 0.30 6.67
C SER A 39 27.20 1.10 7.24
N LEU A 40 27.47 1.92 8.27
CA LEU A 40 26.47 2.82 8.86
C LEU A 40 26.01 3.92 7.90
N ASP A 41 26.80 4.27 6.88
CA ASP A 41 26.45 5.29 5.89
C ASP A 41 25.24 4.93 5.04
N GLN A 42 24.83 3.65 5.04
CA GLN A 42 23.64 3.18 4.35
C GLN A 42 22.34 3.45 5.13
N PHE A 43 22.44 3.73 6.43
CA PHE A 43 21.28 3.93 7.30
C PHE A 43 20.38 5.12 6.87
N PRO A 44 20.90 6.30 6.48
CA PRO A 44 20.06 7.39 5.99
C PRO A 44 19.21 7.00 4.78
N MET A 45 19.78 6.26 3.82
CA MET A 45 19.04 5.82 2.64
C MET A 45 17.99 4.75 2.96
N PHE A 46 18.28 3.85 3.91
CA PHE A 46 17.27 2.93 4.46
C PHE A 46 16.09 3.70 5.07
N VAL A 47 16.36 4.75 5.86
CA VAL A 47 15.31 5.59 6.46
C VAL A 47 14.49 6.30 5.39
N VAL A 48 15.12 6.87 4.36
CA VAL A 48 14.38 7.48 3.23
C VAL A 48 13.45 6.45 2.57
N ALA A 49 13.95 5.25 2.30
CA ALA A 49 13.15 4.20 1.68
C ALA A 49 11.96 3.76 2.56
N MET A 50 12.15 3.65 3.88
CA MET A 50 11.07 3.41 4.85
C MET A 50 10.04 4.55 4.86
N LEU A 51 10.49 5.80 4.91
CA LEU A 51 9.60 6.97 4.90
C LEU A 51 8.76 7.03 3.62
N LEU A 52 9.33 6.63 2.47
CA LEU A 52 8.57 6.51 1.23
C LEU A 52 7.47 5.44 1.33
N ILE A 53 7.75 4.27 1.91
CA ILE A 53 6.71 3.25 2.17
C ILE A 53 5.59 3.83 3.05
N PHE A 54 5.94 4.52 4.14
CA PHE A 54 4.94 5.13 5.03
C PHE A 54 4.12 6.22 4.32
N PHE A 55 4.78 7.06 3.52
CA PHE A 55 4.13 8.10 2.74
C PHE A 55 3.11 7.50 1.78
N PHE A 56 3.53 6.57 0.92
CA PHE A 56 2.62 5.96 -0.03
C PHE A 56 1.56 5.10 0.65
N SER A 57 1.86 4.38 1.74
CA SER A 57 0.83 3.70 2.55
C SER A 57 -0.24 4.67 3.06
N GLY A 58 0.15 5.87 3.48
CA GLY A 58 -0.78 6.94 3.84
C GLY A 58 -1.65 7.41 2.68
N VAL A 59 -1.08 7.53 1.47
CA VAL A 59 -1.80 7.89 0.23
C VAL A 59 -2.78 6.78 -0.16
N GLY A 60 -2.32 5.53 -0.18
CA GLY A 60 -3.10 4.33 -0.48
C GLY A 60 -4.33 4.24 0.41
N ASN A 61 -4.16 4.31 1.72
CA ASN A 61 -5.25 4.30 2.68
C ASN A 61 -6.29 5.40 2.38
N ALA A 62 -5.86 6.65 2.16
CA ALA A 62 -6.80 7.73 1.86
C ALA A 62 -7.59 7.47 0.56
N SER A 63 -6.90 7.02 -0.49
CA SER A 63 -7.53 6.76 -1.79
C SER A 63 -8.49 5.57 -1.77
N THR A 64 -8.16 4.47 -1.09
CA THR A 64 -9.02 3.27 -1.03
C THR A 64 -10.26 3.50 -0.17
N PHE A 65 -10.16 4.22 0.95
CA PHE A 65 -11.34 4.64 1.72
C PHE A 65 -12.25 5.54 0.90
N LYS A 66 -11.69 6.36 0.02
CA LYS A 66 -12.47 7.19 -0.89
C LYS A 66 -13.21 6.37 -1.95
N GLN A 67 -12.64 5.26 -2.44
CA GLN A 67 -13.30 4.40 -3.42
C GLN A 67 -14.61 3.80 -2.90
N MET A 68 -14.69 3.46 -1.61
CA MET A 68 -15.85 2.80 -1.02
C MET A 68 -17.18 3.56 -1.22
N PRO A 69 -17.32 4.86 -0.87
CA PRO A 69 -18.54 5.61 -1.14
C PRO A 69 -18.78 5.93 -2.62
N MET A 70 -17.78 5.77 -3.50
CA MET A 70 -17.95 5.93 -4.95
C MET A 70 -18.51 4.66 -5.61
N ILE A 71 -18.16 3.49 -5.07
CA ILE A 71 -18.56 2.18 -5.61
C ILE A 71 -19.93 1.74 -5.05
N PHE A 72 -20.19 2.00 -3.77
CA PHE A 72 -21.37 1.48 -3.06
C PHE A 72 -22.47 2.53 -2.88
N PRO A 73 -23.75 2.12 -2.81
CA PRO A 73 -24.84 3.02 -2.47
C PRO A 73 -24.61 3.72 -1.12
N PRO A 74 -25.03 5.00 -0.95
CA PRO A 74 -24.73 5.78 0.25
C PRO A 74 -25.12 5.12 1.57
N ARG A 75 -26.26 4.40 1.60
CA ARG A 75 -26.74 3.68 2.79
C ARG A 75 -25.88 2.48 3.18
N GLN A 76 -25.10 1.92 2.25
CA GLN A 76 -24.26 0.74 2.46
C GLN A 76 -22.79 1.12 2.66
N ALA A 77 -22.34 2.24 2.10
CA ALA A 77 -20.94 2.68 2.11
C ALA A 77 -20.35 2.72 3.54
N GLY A 78 -21.08 3.27 4.51
CA GLY A 78 -20.61 3.35 5.90
C GLY A 78 -20.33 1.97 6.52
N GLY A 79 -21.20 0.99 6.27
CA GLY A 79 -21.02 -0.39 6.76
C GLY A 79 -19.83 -1.09 6.10
N VAL A 80 -19.66 -0.90 4.79
CA VAL A 80 -18.51 -1.45 4.04
C VAL A 80 -17.20 -0.84 4.52
N ILE A 81 -17.18 0.47 4.79
CA ILE A 81 -16.02 1.17 5.37
C ILE A 81 -15.65 0.57 6.73
N GLY A 82 -16.63 0.43 7.62
CA GLY A 82 -16.40 -0.15 8.95
C GLY A 82 -15.87 -1.58 8.89
N TRP A 83 -16.49 -2.43 8.05
CA TRP A 83 -16.06 -3.81 7.93
C TRP A 83 -14.65 -3.93 7.32
N THR A 84 -14.38 -3.19 6.23
CA THR A 84 -13.05 -3.19 5.60
C THR A 84 -11.97 -2.67 6.55
N ALA A 85 -12.27 -1.64 7.35
CA ALA A 85 -11.35 -1.10 8.35
C ALA A 85 -11.03 -2.13 9.45
N ALA A 86 -12.02 -2.91 9.88
CA ALA A 86 -11.81 -3.98 10.87
C ALA A 86 -10.87 -5.07 10.35
N VAL A 87 -11.02 -5.48 9.08
CA VAL A 87 -10.07 -6.41 8.44
C VAL A 87 -8.69 -5.77 8.30
N ALA A 88 -8.61 -4.51 7.87
CA ALA A 88 -7.35 -3.79 7.71
C ALA A 88 -6.58 -3.60 9.03
N ALA A 89 -7.27 -3.58 10.17
CA ALA A 89 -6.66 -3.46 11.49
C ALA A 89 -5.73 -4.63 11.86
N TYR A 90 -5.87 -5.80 11.23
CA TYR A 90 -4.94 -6.92 11.38
C TYR A 90 -3.61 -6.71 10.62
N GLY A 91 -3.53 -5.70 9.75
CA GLY A 91 -2.36 -5.40 8.93
C GLY A 91 -1.05 -5.25 9.72
N PRO A 92 -0.97 -4.42 10.78
CA PRO A 92 0.24 -4.28 11.59
C PRO A 92 0.69 -5.57 12.26
N PHE A 93 -0.25 -6.42 12.70
CA PHE A 93 0.05 -7.73 13.26
C PHE A 93 0.67 -8.66 12.21
N LEU A 94 0.06 -8.76 11.02
CA LEU A 94 0.59 -9.57 9.93
C LEU A 94 1.95 -9.07 9.45
N PHE A 95 2.10 -7.75 9.30
CA PHE A 95 3.37 -7.12 8.90
C PHE A 95 4.49 -7.49 9.88
N SER A 96 4.27 -7.28 11.17
CA SER A 96 5.28 -7.52 12.21
C SER A 96 5.63 -9.00 12.31
N THR A 97 4.62 -9.87 12.27
CA THR A 97 4.80 -11.34 12.36
C THR A 97 5.57 -11.88 11.16
N LEU A 98 5.21 -11.50 9.94
CA LEU A 98 5.88 -11.96 8.72
C LEU A 98 7.30 -11.40 8.59
N ALA A 99 7.52 -10.15 8.98
CA ALA A 99 8.86 -9.57 9.01
C ALA A 99 9.76 -10.32 10.01
N ALA A 100 9.25 -10.60 11.22
CA ALA A 100 9.99 -11.38 12.22
C ALA A 100 10.28 -12.81 11.73
N TYR A 101 9.28 -13.49 11.14
CA TYR A 101 9.43 -14.84 10.60
C TYR A 101 10.51 -14.92 9.51
N THR A 102 10.45 -14.03 8.52
CA THR A 102 11.43 -14.01 7.42
C THR A 102 12.84 -13.65 7.89
N GLN A 103 12.97 -12.75 8.87
CA GLN A 103 14.26 -12.46 9.50
C GLN A 103 14.86 -13.70 10.16
N GLN A 104 14.05 -14.48 10.89
CA GLN A 104 14.48 -15.72 11.52
C GLN A 104 14.82 -16.81 10.50
N ALA A 105 14.00 -16.95 9.44
CA ALA A 105 14.16 -18.02 8.45
C ALA A 105 15.28 -17.76 7.44
N THR A 106 15.55 -16.51 7.08
CA THR A 106 16.47 -16.15 5.97
C THR A 106 17.67 -15.30 6.39
N GLY A 107 17.75 -14.93 7.68
CA GLY A 107 18.81 -14.07 8.22
C GLY A 107 18.71 -12.59 7.83
N GLY A 108 17.65 -12.18 7.12
CA GLY A 108 17.45 -10.80 6.67
C GLY A 108 15.98 -10.50 6.36
N PHE A 109 15.64 -9.21 6.23
CA PHE A 109 14.29 -8.77 5.86
C PHE A 109 14.05 -8.74 4.35
N THR A 110 15.03 -9.07 3.51
CA THR A 110 14.90 -8.99 2.04
C THR A 110 13.72 -9.81 1.53
N ALA A 111 13.55 -11.04 2.04
CA ALA A 111 12.46 -11.92 1.62
C ALA A 111 11.07 -11.33 1.96
N PHE A 112 10.95 -10.63 3.09
CA PHE A 112 9.72 -9.92 3.45
C PHE A 112 9.35 -8.86 2.43
N PHE A 113 10.32 -8.03 2.02
CA PHE A 113 10.07 -6.96 1.06
C PHE A 113 9.78 -7.49 -0.36
N TYR A 114 10.36 -8.62 -0.76
CA TYR A 114 9.92 -9.30 -1.99
C TYR A 114 8.47 -9.82 -1.89
N GLY A 115 8.08 -10.39 -0.75
CA GLY A 115 6.68 -10.75 -0.51
C GLY A 115 5.76 -9.53 -0.58
N LEU A 116 6.18 -8.40 -0.01
CA LEU A 116 5.46 -7.13 -0.06
C LEU A 116 5.31 -6.62 -1.50
N MET A 117 6.37 -6.72 -2.32
CA MET A 117 6.33 -6.36 -3.73
C MET A 117 5.32 -7.21 -4.51
N VAL A 118 5.32 -8.53 -4.32
CA VAL A 118 4.35 -9.43 -4.97
C VAL A 118 2.92 -9.08 -4.54
N PHE A 119 2.71 -8.83 -3.25
CA PHE A 119 1.41 -8.42 -2.73
C PHE A 119 0.94 -7.10 -3.36
N TYR A 120 1.80 -6.08 -3.46
CA TYR A 120 1.41 -4.80 -4.06
C TYR A 120 1.28 -4.84 -5.58
N ALA A 121 2.00 -5.71 -6.27
CA ALA A 121 1.77 -5.97 -7.70
C ALA A 121 0.39 -6.60 -7.93
N PHE A 122 -0.02 -7.53 -7.06
CA PHE A 122 -1.36 -8.09 -7.09
C PHE A 122 -2.45 -7.04 -6.81
N ASN A 123 -2.28 -6.20 -5.80
CA ASN A 123 -3.20 -5.10 -5.51
C ASN A 123 -3.31 -4.09 -6.66
N PHE A 124 -2.18 -3.74 -7.28
CA PHE A 124 -2.14 -2.90 -8.47
C PHE A 124 -2.97 -3.49 -9.61
N PHE A 125 -2.84 -4.81 -9.85
CA PHE A 125 -3.61 -5.50 -10.87
C PHE A 125 -5.11 -5.52 -10.54
N LEU A 126 -5.49 -5.82 -9.30
CA LEU A 126 -6.90 -5.79 -8.87
C LEU A 126 -7.51 -4.41 -9.06
N ASN A 127 -6.84 -3.36 -8.58
CA ASN A 127 -7.35 -2.00 -8.68
C ASN A 127 -7.41 -1.53 -10.14
N TRP A 128 -6.44 -1.92 -10.96
CA TRP A 128 -6.51 -1.69 -12.41
C TRP A 128 -7.73 -2.36 -13.04
N TYR A 129 -7.91 -3.65 -12.79
CA TYR A 129 -8.89 -4.47 -13.47
C TYR A 129 -10.34 -4.10 -13.10
N TYR A 130 -10.60 -3.83 -11.82
CA TYR A 130 -11.97 -3.54 -11.36
C TYR A 130 -12.35 -2.07 -11.40
N TYR A 131 -11.38 -1.14 -11.34
CA TYR A 131 -11.66 0.28 -11.11
C TYR A 131 -10.98 1.24 -12.09
N ALA A 132 -9.68 1.10 -12.36
CA ALA A 132 -8.94 2.11 -13.12
C ALA A 132 -8.90 1.90 -14.64
N ARG A 133 -9.17 0.68 -15.15
CA ARG A 133 -9.15 0.41 -16.60
C ARG A 133 -10.30 1.08 -17.34
N LYS A 134 -10.10 1.36 -18.63
CA LYS A 134 -11.20 1.80 -19.51
C LYS A 134 -12.26 0.69 -19.58
N GLY A 135 -13.52 1.03 -19.32
CA GLY A 135 -14.62 0.05 -19.27
C GLY A 135 -14.60 -0.85 -18.03
N ALA A 136 -13.98 -0.40 -16.93
CA ALA A 136 -14.05 -1.08 -15.64
C ALA A 136 -15.50 -1.30 -15.19
N GLU A 137 -15.73 -2.36 -14.41
CA GLU A 137 -17.07 -2.71 -13.89
C GLU A 137 -17.60 -1.64 -12.93
N LYS A 138 -16.70 -1.02 -12.16
CA LYS A 138 -17.02 0.04 -11.17
C LYS A 138 -16.01 1.19 -11.25
N PRO A 139 -16.04 2.02 -12.30
CA PRO A 139 -15.05 3.09 -12.46
C PRO A 139 -15.13 4.09 -11.30
N CYS A 140 -13.98 4.43 -10.69
CA CYS A 140 -13.92 5.39 -9.57
C CYS A 140 -12.55 6.10 -9.42
#